data_AF-A0A5R9BSS6-F1
#
_entry.id   AF-A0A5R9BSS6-F1
#
_cell.length_a   1.000
_cell.length_b   1.000
_cell.length_c   1.000
_cell.angle_alpha   90.00
_cell.angle_beta   90.00
_cell.angle_gamma   90.00
#
_symmetry.space_group_name_H-M   'P 1'
#
loop_
_entity.id
_entity.type
_entity.pdbx_description
1 polymer ?
#
loop_
_entity_poly.entity_id
_entity_poly.type
_entity_poly.pdbx_seq_one_letter_code
_entity_poly.pdbx_strand_id
1 'polypeptide(L)'
;MTFGSILRSARKEKKLSQIELIRKIHDEYGIDISTSMLSRYEDDLTPLPKRMSIEAVFALTLYLDIDLNDLARTEIQEIKTKRNR
;
A
#
# COMPACT_ATOMS: atom_id res chain seq x y z
N MET A 1 11.51 -5.65 -0.27
CA MET A 1 10.79 -4.48 0.28
C MET A 1 9.32 -4.77 0.04
N THR A 2 8.44 -4.78 1.05
CA THR A 2 7.04 -5.19 0.82
C THR A 2 6.20 -4.02 0.33
N PHE A 3 5.09 -4.31 -0.35
CA PHE A 3 4.08 -3.29 -0.67
C PHE A 3 3.66 -2.43 0.52
N GLY A 4 3.55 -3.02 1.73
CA GLY A 4 3.19 -2.27 2.94
C GLY A 4 4.24 -1.24 3.35
N SER A 5 5.52 -1.62 3.28
CA SER A 5 6.64 -0.71 3.54
C SER A 5 6.71 0.44 2.54
N ILE A 6 6.38 0.20 1.26
CA ILE A 6 6.33 1.22 0.21
C ILE A 6 5.19 2.20 0.47
N LEU A 7 4.00 1.70 0.75
CA LEU A 7 2.83 2.49 1.14
C LEU A 7 3.12 3.43 2.30
N ARG A 8 3.71 2.87 3.37
CA ARG A 8 4.08 3.64 4.58
C ARG A 8 5.11 4.72 4.26
N SER A 9 6.09 4.41 3.41
CA SER A 9 7.17 5.34 3.05
C SER A 9 6.62 6.49 2.22
N ALA A 10 5.84 6.21 1.17
CA ALA A 10 5.23 7.22 0.32
C ALA A 10 4.28 8.16 1.12
N ARG A 11 3.49 7.60 2.05
CA ARG A 11 2.67 8.42 2.96
C ARG A 11 3.52 9.38 3.80
N LYS A 12 4.63 8.89 4.37
CA LYS A 12 5.54 9.70 5.20
C LYS A 12 6.26 10.77 4.40
N GLU A 13 6.65 10.49 3.15
CA GLU A 13 7.25 11.48 2.24
C GLU A 13 6.29 12.63 1.95
N LYS A 14 5.00 12.34 1.79
CA LYS A 14 3.94 13.35 1.70
C LYS A 14 3.57 14.00 3.05
N LYS A 15 4.26 13.63 4.14
CA LYS A 15 4.05 14.15 5.51
C LYS A 15 2.63 13.96 6.05
N LEU A 16 1.96 12.88 5.64
CA LEU A 16 0.60 12.58 6.06
C LEU A 16 0.60 11.61 7.25
N SER A 17 -0.24 11.86 8.24
CA SER A 17 -0.70 10.83 9.17
C SER A 17 -1.61 9.82 8.45
N GLN A 18 -1.84 8.67 9.07
CA GLN A 18 -2.79 7.69 8.53
C GLN A 18 -4.21 8.26 8.42
N ILE A 19 -4.63 9.05 9.41
CA ILE A 19 -5.97 9.66 9.43
C ILE A 19 -6.10 10.68 8.30
N GLU A 20 -5.07 11.50 8.05
CA GLU A 20 -5.09 12.46 6.94
C GLU A 20 -5.14 11.75 5.59
N LEU A 21 -4.34 10.69 5.40
CA LEU A 21 -4.40 9.91 4.16
C LEU A 21 -5.79 9.32 3.95
N ILE A 22 -6.38 8.69 4.98
CA ILE A 22 -7.73 8.12 4.91
C ILE A 22 -8.76 9.17 4.48
N ARG A 23 -8.73 10.35 5.11
CA ARG A 23 -9.64 11.45 4.76
C ARG A 23 -9.46 11.88 3.32
N LYS A 24 -8.21 12.03 2.86
CA LYS A 24 -7.91 12.43 1.48
C LYS A 24 -8.41 11.40 0.46
N ILE A 25 -8.21 10.12 0.73
CA ILE A 25 -8.73 9.04 -0.12
C ILE A 25 -10.26 9.07 -0.19
N HIS A 26 -10.93 9.26 0.95
CA HIS A 26 -12.37 9.37 0.99
C HIS A 26 -12.87 10.62 0.25
N ASP A 27 -12.30 11.79 0.54
CA ASP A 27 -12.70 13.07 -0.03
C ASP A 27 -12.50 13.13 -1.56
N GLU A 28 -11.46 12.49 -2.09
CA GLU A 28 -11.10 12.54 -3.51
C GLU A 28 -11.76 11.43 -4.34
N TYR A 29 -11.90 10.22 -3.77
CA TYR A 29 -12.33 9.03 -4.53
C TYR A 29 -13.59 8.36 -3.97
N GLY A 30 -14.13 8.80 -2.83
CA GLY A 30 -15.28 8.17 -2.18
C GLY A 30 -15.00 6.77 -1.62
N ILE A 31 -13.74 6.44 -1.38
CA ILE A 31 -13.31 5.11 -0.94
C ILE A 31 -13.06 5.11 0.56
N ASP A 32 -13.77 4.23 1.27
CA ASP A 32 -13.67 4.10 2.71
C ASP A 32 -12.53 3.17 3.14
N ILE A 33 -11.56 3.72 3.86
CA ILE A 33 -10.47 2.97 4.48
C ILE A 33 -10.46 3.28 5.97
N SER A 34 -10.73 2.28 6.81
CA SER A 34 -10.61 2.50 8.26
C SER A 34 -9.14 2.61 8.71
N THR A 35 -8.89 3.26 9.84
CA THR A 35 -7.53 3.34 10.44
C THR A 35 -6.94 1.95 10.68
N SER A 36 -7.76 0.97 11.09
CA SER A 36 -7.30 -0.41 11.29
C SER A 36 -6.91 -1.08 9.97
N MET A 37 -7.61 -0.78 8.87
CA MET A 37 -7.25 -1.27 7.54
C MET A 37 -5.92 -0.67 7.10
N LEU A 38 -5.77 0.65 7.12
CA LEU A 38 -4.53 1.30 6.67
C LEU A 38 -3.34 0.87 7.53
N SER A 39 -3.51 0.70 8.84
CA SER A 39 -2.48 0.17 9.73
C SER A 39 -2.01 -1.23 9.31
N ARG A 40 -2.93 -2.16 9.03
CA ARG A 40 -2.60 -3.50 8.51
C ARG A 40 -1.95 -3.46 7.12
N TYR A 41 -2.37 -2.53 6.28
CA TYR A 41 -1.81 -2.38 4.93
C TYR A 41 -0.35 -1.97 5.00
N GLU A 42 -0.03 -1.02 5.86
CA GLU A 42 1.33 -0.52 6.08
C GLU A 42 2.20 -1.43 6.95
N ASP A 43 1.64 -2.45 7.60
CA ASP A 43 2.38 -3.32 8.51
C ASP A 43 3.08 -4.48 7.79
N ASP A 44 4.41 -4.56 7.93
CA ASP A 44 5.22 -5.64 7.35
C ASP A 44 5.10 -6.96 8.13
N LEU A 45 4.60 -6.93 9.37
CA LEU A 45 4.41 -8.12 10.21
C LEU A 45 3.06 -8.81 9.97
N THR A 46 2.11 -8.13 9.34
CA THR A 46 0.79 -8.69 9.02
C THR A 46 0.95 -9.83 8.00
N PRO A 47 0.58 -11.08 8.34
CA PRO A 47 0.71 -12.22 7.45
C PRO A 47 -0.03 -12.02 6.13
N LEU A 48 0.57 -12.48 5.03
CA LEU A 48 -0.09 -12.52 3.73
C LEU A 48 -1.13 -13.66 3.67
N PRO A 49 -2.26 -13.47 2.96
CA PRO A 49 -2.60 -12.31 2.15
C PRO A 49 -3.20 -11.15 2.97
N LYS A 50 -2.68 -9.94 2.75
CA LYS A 50 -3.35 -8.71 3.18
C LYS A 50 -4.63 -8.58 2.36
N ARG A 51 -5.80 -8.71 2.98
CA ARG A 51 -7.08 -8.46 2.33
C ARG A 51 -7.28 -6.96 2.11
N MET A 52 -6.64 -6.44 1.06
CA MET A 52 -6.88 -5.09 0.54
C MET A 52 -7.86 -5.18 -0.62
N SER A 53 -8.87 -4.33 -0.65
CA SER A 53 -9.78 -4.27 -1.79
C SER A 53 -9.05 -3.66 -2.99
N ILE A 54 -9.47 -4.01 -4.21
CA ILE A 54 -8.82 -3.49 -5.42
C ILE A 54 -9.00 -1.98 -5.54
N GLU A 55 -10.14 -1.45 -5.09
CA GLU A 55 -10.41 -0.01 -5.03
C GLU A 55 -9.42 0.69 -4.11
N ALA A 56 -9.16 0.13 -2.92
CA ALA A 56 -8.19 0.68 -1.99
C ALA A 56 -6.76 0.64 -2.57
N VAL A 57 -6.38 -0.44 -3.28
CA VAL A 57 -5.08 -0.51 -3.98
C VAL A 57 -4.95 0.67 -4.95
N PHE A 58 -5.91 0.85 -5.84
CA PHE A 58 -5.82 1.89 -6.87
C PHE A 58 -5.89 3.29 -6.31
N ALA A 59 -6.78 3.57 -5.36
CA ALA A 59 -6.88 4.89 -4.75
C ALA A 59 -5.60 5.27 -4.00
N LEU A 60 -5.07 4.36 -3.19
CA LEU A 60 -3.84 4.61 -2.43
C LEU A 60 -2.63 4.81 -3.36
N THR A 61 -2.50 3.97 -4.39
CA THR A 61 -1.34 4.04 -5.31
C THR A 61 -1.40 5.27 -6.20
N LEU A 62 -2.58 5.64 -6.69
CA LEU A 62 -2.77 6.87 -7.45
C LEU A 62 -2.48 8.11 -6.58
N TYR A 63 -3.08 8.20 -5.39
CA TYR A 63 -2.90 9.35 -4.52
C TYR A 63 -1.45 9.53 -4.05
N LEU A 64 -0.76 8.42 -3.75
CA LEU A 64 0.61 8.43 -3.26
C LEU A 64 1.65 8.47 -4.39
N ASP A 65 1.24 8.47 -5.66
CA ASP A 65 2.12 8.46 -6.83
C ASP A 65 3.06 7.23 -6.85
N ILE A 66 2.48 6.04 -6.62
CA ILE A 66 3.19 4.76 -6.58
C ILE A 66 3.02 4.06 -7.94
N ASP A 67 4.13 3.79 -8.63
CA ASP A 67 4.12 2.97 -9.85
C ASP A 67 3.95 1.48 -9.51
N LEU A 68 2.75 0.97 -9.77
CA LEU A 68 2.42 -0.45 -9.59
C LEU A 68 3.26 -1.39 -10.49
N ASN A 69 3.72 -0.93 -11.65
CA ASN A 69 4.57 -1.74 -12.51
C ASN A 69 5.96 -1.93 -11.90
N ASP A 70 6.54 -0.89 -11.31
CA ASP A 70 7.83 -0.97 -10.64
C ASP A 70 7.77 -1.90 -9.41
N LEU A 71 6.72 -1.74 -8.61
CA LEU A 71 6.41 -2.65 -7.51
C LEU A 71 6.30 -4.11 -7.99
N ALA A 72 5.50 -4.37 -9.04
CA ALA A 72 5.28 -5.71 -9.56
C ALA A 72 6.57 -6.35 -10.07
N ARG A 73 7.44 -5.57 -10.74
CA ARG A 73 8.76 -6.04 -11.18
C ARG A 73 9.60 -6.49 -9.98
N THR A 74 9.64 -5.70 -8.92
CA THR A 74 10.39 -6.03 -7.69
C THR A 74 9.87 -7.31 -7.03
N GLU A 75 8.56 -7.41 -6.84
CA GLU A 75 7.92 -8.59 -6.23
C GLU A 75 8.14 -9.87 -7.06
N ILE A 76 8.05 -9.78 -8.39
CA ILE A 76 8.32 -10.93 -9.27
C ILE A 76 9.78 -11.38 -9.17
N GLN A 77 10.75 -10.47 -9.01
CA GLN A 77 12.15 -10.84 -8.79
C GLN A 77 12.36 -11.53 -7.44
N GLU A 78 11.70 -11.07 -6.38
CA GLU A 78 11.74 -11.74 -5.07
C GLU A 78 11.14 -13.14 -5.13
N ILE A 79 10.00 -13.30 -5.82
CA ILE A 79 9.35 -14.61 -6.02
C ILE A 79 10.26 -15.58 -6.77
N LYS A 80 10.89 -15.11 -7.87
CA LYS A 80 11.86 -15.92 -8.63
C LYS A 80 13.03 -16.37 -7.76
N THR A 81 13.58 -15.45 -6.95
CA THR A 81 14.71 -15.75 -6.06
C THR A 81 14.33 -16.75 -4.97
N LYS A 82 13.14 -16.64 -4.39
CA LYS A 82 12.65 -17.57 -3.35
C LYS A 82 12.35 -18.97 -3.90
N ARG A 83 11.92 -19.09 -5.15
CA ARG A 83 11.67 -20.39 -5.80
C ARG A 83 12.94 -21.12 -6.23
N ASN A 84 14.04 -20.39 -6.44
CA ASN A 84 15.33 -20.94 -6.86
C ASN A 84 16.27 -21.27 -5.68
N ARG A 85 15.80 -21.11 -4.44
CA ARG A 85 16.47 -21.53 -3.20
C ARG A 85 15.76 -22.78 -2.66
#